data_AF-A0AAV8H2J5-F1
#
_entry.id   AF-A0AAV8H2J5-F1
#
_cell.length_a   1.000
_cell.length_b   1.000
_cell.length_c   1.000
_cell.angle_alpha   90.00
_cell.angle_beta   90.00
_cell.angle_gamma   90.00
#
_symmetry.space_group_name_H-M   'P 1'
#
loop_
_entity.id
_entity.type
_entity.pdbx_description
1 polymer ?
#
loop_
_entity_poly.entity_id
_entity_poly.type
_entity_poly.pdbx_seq_one_letter_code
_entity_poly.pdbx_strand_id
1 'polypeptide(L)'
;MKGLNLLTRYTIQTTDQSMVYIALVKIITALHKEIALLKLEKENFEAKLACTTNEKSNQNAIGAAGMGFLSEKVVEEMKSSIALLEKNLEAATKERDKALQELGRLKQHLLDKENEDSIIEELEATVENQKAHIVQLERSLRKEVSIKEEIKALREEEIQKSNDLINNLRYKLSSCMNSLESKNSELVNLQTALGQYYAESEAKERLGRDLALAREEVTKVSESLRVANEGIEMVKREKEEAILKLSQSEGMLADAKRFIQKLEDDKSRLQLALEKSMTTLNRMSLDSDNQVDRRIVIKLLVTYFQRNHSKEVLDLMVRMLGFSEEEKQRIGVAQTTAGKGMVRGVLGLPGKLVGGILGGSHSSTHPSPDNQESFADLWVDFLLKEAEEREKREALSSNLDKPVTSEPSNSTASNSNAYSYAPANYSSNQLNSSEFSTVPLNPASFYSRLPQR
;
A
#
# COMPACT_ATOMS: atom_id res chain seq x y z
N MET A 1 41.24 -34.69 -15.55
CA MET A 1 41.12 -35.49 -16.80
C MET A 1 42.13 -35.18 -17.90
N LYS A 2 42.43 -33.91 -18.27
CA LYS A 2 43.30 -33.62 -19.45
C LYS A 2 44.71 -34.26 -19.40
N GLY A 3 45.34 -34.36 -18.23
CA GLY A 3 46.70 -34.94 -18.09
C GLY A 3 46.82 -36.43 -18.42
N LEU A 4 45.81 -37.24 -18.04
CA LEU A 4 45.81 -38.69 -18.32
C LEU A 4 45.82 -38.98 -19.84
N ASN A 5 45.06 -38.20 -20.62
CA ASN A 5 44.97 -38.41 -22.07
C ASN A 5 46.31 -38.12 -22.81
N LEU A 6 47.14 -37.20 -22.30
CA LEU A 6 48.49 -36.98 -22.84
C LEU A 6 49.44 -38.13 -22.48
N LEU A 7 49.40 -38.62 -21.22
CA LEU A 7 50.29 -39.70 -20.79
C LEU A 7 50.01 -41.01 -21.54
N THR A 8 48.74 -41.34 -21.78
CA THR A 8 48.34 -42.51 -22.57
C THR A 8 48.76 -42.37 -24.05
N ARG A 9 48.65 -41.18 -24.66
CA ARG A 9 49.13 -40.96 -26.04
C ARG A 9 50.65 -41.09 -26.15
N TYR A 10 51.39 -40.52 -25.18
CA TYR A 10 52.85 -40.56 -25.17
C TYR A 10 53.39 -41.99 -25.00
N THR A 11 52.77 -42.79 -24.11
CA THR A 11 53.15 -44.19 -23.88
C THR A 11 52.84 -45.09 -25.09
N ILE A 12 51.66 -44.94 -25.72
CA ILE A 12 51.32 -45.68 -26.96
C ILE A 12 52.36 -45.37 -28.06
N GLN A 13 52.71 -44.09 -28.24
CA GLN A 13 53.68 -43.67 -29.26
C GLN A 13 55.11 -44.20 -29.00
N THR A 14 55.54 -44.34 -27.74
CA THR A 14 56.83 -44.95 -27.40
C THR A 14 56.83 -46.47 -27.57
N THR A 15 55.74 -47.16 -27.25
CA THR A 15 55.64 -48.62 -27.49
C THR A 15 55.65 -48.98 -28.97
N ASP A 16 55.03 -48.16 -29.82
CA ASP A 16 54.96 -48.42 -31.26
C ASP A 16 56.34 -48.25 -31.93
N GLN A 17 57.07 -47.18 -31.57
CA GLN A 17 58.48 -47.00 -31.98
C GLN A 17 59.39 -48.14 -31.50
N SER A 18 59.16 -48.67 -30.29
CA SER A 18 59.92 -49.81 -29.75
C SER A 18 59.66 -51.11 -30.54
N MET A 19 58.41 -51.39 -30.92
CA MET A 19 58.09 -52.55 -31.76
C MET A 19 58.69 -52.44 -33.17
N VAL A 20 58.64 -51.25 -33.79
CA VAL A 20 59.26 -51.02 -35.11
C VAL A 20 60.77 -51.25 -35.05
N TYR A 21 61.45 -50.80 -33.99
CA TYR A 21 62.88 -51.06 -33.79
C TYR A 21 63.20 -52.55 -33.65
N ILE A 22 62.41 -53.30 -32.86
CA ILE A 22 62.59 -54.75 -32.68
C ILE A 22 62.34 -55.51 -34.00
N ALA A 23 61.36 -55.08 -34.80
CA ALA A 23 61.10 -55.66 -36.13
C ALA A 23 62.28 -55.43 -37.10
N LEU A 24 62.82 -54.21 -37.14
CA LEU A 24 64.01 -53.87 -37.94
C LEU A 24 65.22 -54.72 -37.56
N VAL A 25 65.51 -54.90 -36.27
CA VAL A 25 66.63 -55.74 -35.81
C VAL A 25 66.45 -57.21 -36.24
N LYS A 26 65.22 -57.74 -36.21
CA LYS A 26 64.93 -59.10 -36.71
C LYS A 26 65.17 -59.24 -38.22
N ILE A 27 64.77 -58.24 -39.01
CA ILE A 27 64.99 -58.23 -40.46
C ILE A 27 66.50 -58.15 -40.78
N ILE A 28 67.24 -57.25 -40.11
CA ILE A 28 68.69 -57.08 -40.31
C ILE A 28 69.47 -58.36 -39.94
N THR A 29 69.03 -59.09 -38.91
CA THR A 29 69.66 -60.37 -38.52
C THR A 29 69.27 -61.54 -39.43
N ALA A 30 68.10 -61.52 -40.06
CA ALA A 30 67.74 -62.48 -41.12
C ALA A 30 68.59 -62.25 -42.37
N LEU A 31 68.67 -61.01 -42.87
CA LEU A 31 69.46 -60.65 -44.04
C LEU A 31 70.96 -60.97 -43.87
N HIS A 32 71.52 -60.79 -42.66
CA HIS A 32 72.91 -61.20 -42.38
C HIS A 32 73.13 -62.72 -42.50
N LYS A 33 72.14 -63.55 -42.13
CA LYS A 33 72.22 -65.01 -42.30
C LYS A 33 72.13 -65.40 -43.77
N GLU A 34 71.24 -64.74 -44.51
CA GLU A 34 71.06 -64.97 -45.95
C GLU A 34 72.32 -64.60 -46.74
N ILE A 35 72.95 -63.45 -46.45
CA ILE A 35 74.25 -63.06 -47.02
C ILE A 35 75.35 -64.09 -46.71
N ALA A 36 75.36 -64.66 -45.50
CA ALA A 36 76.32 -65.70 -45.14
C ALA A 36 76.09 -67.03 -45.89
N LEU A 37 74.83 -67.43 -46.11
CA LEU A 37 74.47 -68.61 -46.90
C LEU A 37 74.82 -68.42 -48.38
N LEU A 38 74.44 -67.30 -48.99
CA LEU A 38 74.76 -66.97 -50.39
C LEU A 38 76.28 -66.93 -50.63
N LYS A 39 77.07 -66.50 -49.63
CA LYS A 39 78.53 -66.53 -49.73
C LYS A 39 79.08 -67.96 -49.76
N LEU A 40 78.57 -68.85 -48.90
CA LEU A 40 78.97 -70.27 -48.87
C LEU A 40 78.56 -70.98 -50.16
N GLU A 41 77.36 -70.70 -50.66
CA GLU A 41 76.87 -71.24 -51.93
C GLU A 41 77.70 -70.75 -53.13
N LYS A 42 78.10 -69.47 -53.15
CA LYS A 42 79.04 -68.93 -54.15
C LYS A 42 80.39 -69.66 -54.11
N GLU A 43 80.97 -69.87 -52.94
CA GLU A 43 82.23 -70.61 -52.77
C GLU A 43 82.10 -72.07 -53.28
N ASN A 44 80.95 -72.70 -53.07
CA ASN A 44 80.62 -74.03 -53.61
C ASN A 44 80.50 -74.04 -55.16
N PHE A 45 79.86 -73.02 -55.75
CA PHE A 45 79.79 -72.90 -57.21
C PHE A 45 81.14 -72.59 -57.86
N GLU A 46 81.98 -71.75 -57.26
CA GLU A 46 83.35 -71.49 -57.71
C GLU A 46 84.21 -72.77 -57.64
N ALA A 47 84.08 -73.57 -56.57
CA ALA A 47 84.71 -74.88 -56.48
C ALA A 47 84.21 -75.87 -57.55
N LYS A 48 82.91 -75.89 -57.84
CA LYS A 48 82.31 -76.78 -58.85
C LYS A 48 82.75 -76.42 -60.27
N LEU A 49 82.86 -75.13 -60.59
CA LEU A 49 83.40 -74.65 -61.87
C LEU A 49 84.88 -75.03 -62.05
N ALA A 50 85.68 -74.97 -60.99
CA ALA A 50 87.10 -75.38 -61.03
C ALA A 50 87.30 -76.89 -61.31
N CYS A 51 86.32 -77.74 -61.00
CA CYS A 51 86.37 -79.17 -61.30
C CYS A 51 85.94 -79.51 -62.74
N THR A 52 85.10 -78.70 -63.39
CA THR A 52 84.54 -79.02 -64.73
C THR A 52 85.45 -78.71 -65.92
N THR A 53 86.62 -78.12 -65.71
CA THR A 53 87.51 -77.65 -66.79
C THR A 53 88.58 -78.67 -67.24
N ASN A 54 88.46 -79.94 -66.85
CA ASN A 54 89.52 -80.96 -67.06
C ASN A 54 88.99 -82.38 -67.39
N GLU A 55 88.33 -82.58 -68.52
CA GLU A 55 88.22 -83.89 -69.20
C GLU A 55 87.79 -83.72 -70.67
N LYS A 56 88.73 -83.80 -71.62
CA LYS A 56 88.93 -84.90 -72.60
C LYS A 56 87.67 -85.24 -73.44
N SER A 57 87.64 -85.03 -74.76
CA SER A 57 88.52 -85.52 -75.86
C SER A 57 88.19 -86.95 -76.32
N ASN A 58 88.32 -87.19 -77.65
CA ASN A 58 88.31 -88.48 -78.35
C ASN A 58 86.93 -89.20 -78.45
N GLN A 59 86.57 -89.98 -79.50
CA GLN A 59 87.27 -90.30 -80.77
C GLN A 59 86.37 -91.03 -81.82
N ASN A 60 86.94 -91.17 -83.03
CA ASN A 60 86.86 -92.29 -83.98
C ASN A 60 85.68 -92.48 -84.97
N ALA A 61 86.09 -92.42 -86.24
CA ALA A 61 85.47 -93.01 -87.42
C ALA A 61 85.69 -94.54 -87.53
N ILE A 62 84.96 -95.17 -88.46
CA ILE A 62 85.22 -96.39 -89.25
C ILE A 62 84.24 -96.31 -90.46
N GLY A 63 84.50 -96.73 -91.70
CA GLY A 63 85.71 -97.28 -92.32
C GLY A 63 85.43 -98.51 -93.20
N ALA A 64 85.80 -98.46 -94.50
CA ALA A 64 85.97 -99.60 -95.43
C ALA A 64 84.70 -100.43 -95.79
N ALA A 65 84.64 -101.26 -96.85
CA ALA A 65 85.29 -101.28 -98.17
C ALA A 65 84.46 -102.22 -99.09
N GLY A 66 84.67 -102.21 -100.42
CA GLY A 66 83.83 -102.96 -101.36
C GLY A 66 84.31 -104.38 -101.70
N MET A 67 83.47 -105.14 -102.43
CA MET A 67 83.90 -106.16 -103.42
C MET A 67 82.71 -106.75 -104.19
N GLY A 68 82.98 -107.42 -105.33
CA GLY A 68 82.15 -108.55 -105.79
C GLY A 68 81.41 -108.39 -107.12
N PHE A 69 82.12 -108.58 -108.23
CA PHE A 69 81.54 -108.78 -109.56
C PHE A 69 80.90 -110.18 -109.65
N LEU A 70 79.56 -110.28 -109.73
CA LEU A 70 78.84 -111.56 -109.96
C LEU A 70 77.58 -111.37 -110.83
N SER A 71 77.16 -112.48 -111.44
CA SER A 71 76.14 -112.62 -112.49
C SER A 71 74.83 -111.82 -112.30
N GLU A 72 74.36 -111.25 -113.40
CA GLU A 72 73.20 -110.36 -113.58
C GLU A 72 71.88 -110.85 -112.93
N LYS A 73 71.67 -112.17 -112.79
CA LYS A 73 70.48 -112.71 -112.12
C LYS A 73 70.53 -112.60 -110.60
N VAL A 74 71.71 -112.79 -109.99
CA VAL A 74 71.92 -112.55 -108.55
C VAL A 74 71.90 -111.06 -108.27
N VAL A 75 72.36 -110.23 -109.21
CA VAL A 75 72.29 -108.77 -109.10
C VAL A 75 70.84 -108.29 -108.99
N GLU A 76 69.89 -108.80 -109.76
CA GLU A 76 68.48 -108.34 -109.63
C GLU A 76 67.76 -108.88 -108.39
N GLU A 77 68.07 -110.09 -107.94
CA GLU A 77 67.51 -110.64 -106.69
C GLU A 77 68.12 -109.93 -105.46
N MET A 78 69.42 -109.62 -105.50
CA MET A 78 70.11 -108.82 -104.49
C MET A 78 69.72 -107.34 -104.55
N LYS A 79 69.48 -106.73 -105.71
CA LYS A 79 68.89 -105.39 -105.84
C LYS A 79 67.47 -105.35 -105.28
N SER A 80 66.66 -106.37 -105.55
CA SER A 80 65.31 -106.47 -104.98
C SER A 80 65.36 -106.62 -103.45
N SER A 81 66.31 -107.40 -102.94
CA SER A 81 66.56 -107.53 -101.49
C SER A 81 67.15 -106.26 -100.88
N ILE A 82 68.04 -105.55 -101.56
CA ILE A 82 68.60 -104.27 -101.13
C ILE A 82 67.50 -103.21 -101.10
N ALA A 83 66.70 -103.07 -102.17
CA ALA A 83 65.57 -102.15 -102.20
C ALA A 83 64.51 -102.48 -101.13
N LEU A 84 64.30 -103.77 -100.81
CA LEU A 84 63.43 -104.19 -99.71
C LEU A 84 64.04 -103.84 -98.34
N LEU A 85 65.35 -104.06 -98.15
CA LEU A 85 66.07 -103.70 -96.93
C LEU A 85 66.17 -102.18 -96.74
N GLU A 86 66.40 -101.41 -97.80
CA GLU A 86 66.36 -99.95 -97.82
C GLU A 86 64.97 -99.44 -97.48
N LYS A 87 63.91 -100.02 -98.06
CA LYS A 87 62.52 -99.69 -97.71
C LYS A 87 62.19 -100.03 -96.26
N ASN A 88 62.67 -101.16 -95.75
CA ASN A 88 62.48 -101.55 -94.35
C ASN A 88 63.30 -100.67 -93.39
N LEU A 89 64.51 -100.26 -93.79
CA LEU A 89 65.35 -99.33 -93.04
C LEU A 89 64.74 -97.93 -93.05
N GLU A 90 64.18 -97.46 -94.18
CA GLU A 90 63.45 -96.20 -94.28
C GLU A 90 62.14 -96.22 -93.48
N ALA A 91 61.45 -97.37 -93.42
CA ALA A 91 60.30 -97.56 -92.53
C ALA A 91 60.73 -97.50 -91.06
N ALA A 92 61.80 -98.21 -90.69
CA ALA A 92 62.34 -98.22 -89.33
C ALA A 92 62.92 -96.87 -88.89
N THR A 93 63.52 -96.08 -89.79
CA THR A 93 63.96 -94.71 -89.47
C THR A 93 62.76 -93.78 -89.31
N LYS A 94 61.75 -93.85 -90.18
CA LYS A 94 60.49 -93.08 -90.01
C LYS A 94 59.75 -93.46 -88.72
N GLU A 95 59.76 -94.73 -88.31
CA GLU A 95 59.19 -95.19 -87.05
C GLU A 95 60.02 -94.72 -85.84
N ARG A 96 61.35 -94.81 -85.91
CA ARG A 96 62.26 -94.23 -84.91
C ARG A 96 62.07 -92.72 -84.75
N ASP A 97 61.94 -91.98 -85.85
CA ASP A 97 61.75 -90.52 -85.81
C ASP A 97 60.37 -90.13 -85.26
N LYS A 98 59.31 -90.90 -85.55
CA LYS A 98 58.00 -90.77 -84.88
C LYS A 98 58.10 -91.05 -83.39
N ALA A 99 58.74 -92.15 -82.99
CA ALA A 99 58.93 -92.50 -81.58
C ALA A 99 59.75 -91.43 -80.83
N LEU A 100 60.74 -90.82 -81.47
CA LEU A 100 61.49 -89.67 -80.92
C LEU A 100 60.63 -88.41 -80.82
N GLN A 101 59.75 -88.15 -81.79
CA GLN A 101 58.80 -87.03 -81.74
C GLN A 101 57.76 -87.22 -80.63
N GLU A 102 57.24 -88.44 -80.47
CA GLU A 102 56.31 -88.82 -79.40
C GLU A 102 56.97 -88.76 -78.02
N LEU A 103 58.22 -89.24 -77.90
CA LEU A 103 59.04 -89.11 -76.68
C LEU A 103 59.33 -87.65 -76.35
N GLY A 104 59.64 -86.82 -77.35
CA GLY A 104 59.81 -85.37 -77.19
C GLY A 104 58.53 -84.69 -76.68
N ARG A 105 57.38 -85.04 -77.26
CA ARG A 105 56.07 -84.55 -76.81
C ARG A 105 55.72 -85.03 -75.40
N LEU A 106 56.00 -86.29 -75.07
CA LEU A 106 55.76 -86.83 -73.72
C LEU A 106 56.68 -86.17 -72.69
N LYS A 107 57.95 -85.94 -73.02
CA LYS A 107 58.88 -85.21 -72.15
C LYS A 107 58.41 -83.77 -71.93
N GLN A 108 57.96 -83.07 -72.97
CA GLN A 108 57.42 -81.72 -72.83
C GLN A 108 56.18 -81.73 -71.92
N HIS A 109 55.22 -82.63 -72.16
CA HIS A 109 54.02 -82.78 -71.32
C HIS A 109 54.36 -83.14 -69.86
N LEU A 110 55.41 -83.92 -69.60
CA LEU A 110 55.87 -84.20 -68.23
C LEU A 110 56.47 -82.96 -67.56
N LEU A 111 57.24 -82.15 -68.29
CA LEU A 111 57.78 -80.89 -67.79
C LEU A 111 56.68 -79.83 -67.58
N ASP A 112 55.73 -79.72 -68.51
CA ASP A 112 54.57 -78.84 -68.38
C ASP A 112 53.75 -79.22 -67.14
N LYS A 113 53.52 -80.52 -66.92
CA LYS A 113 52.86 -81.02 -65.72
C LYS A 113 53.66 -80.76 -64.44
N GLU A 114 54.98 -80.96 -64.43
CA GLU A 114 55.84 -80.65 -63.28
C GLU A 114 55.81 -79.15 -62.93
N ASN A 115 55.74 -78.28 -63.94
CA ASN A 115 55.53 -76.84 -63.76
C ASN A 115 54.11 -76.52 -63.23
N GLU A 116 53.06 -77.19 -63.73
CA GLU A 116 51.69 -77.05 -63.22
C GLU A 116 51.58 -77.49 -61.76
N ASP A 117 52.14 -78.65 -61.40
CA ASP A 117 52.17 -79.17 -60.04
C ASP A 117 52.93 -78.20 -59.09
N SER A 118 54.03 -77.59 -59.55
CA SER A 118 54.78 -76.55 -58.82
C SER A 118 53.99 -75.25 -58.62
N ILE A 119 53.24 -74.80 -59.65
CA ILE A 119 52.34 -73.64 -59.54
C ILE A 119 51.19 -73.93 -58.56
N ILE A 120 50.67 -75.16 -58.54
CA ILE A 120 49.64 -75.59 -57.58
C ILE A 120 50.19 -75.51 -56.15
N GLU A 121 51.40 -75.99 -55.89
CA GLU A 121 52.03 -75.90 -54.55
C GLU A 121 52.23 -74.44 -54.10
N GLU A 122 52.68 -73.54 -54.99
CA GLU A 122 52.78 -72.11 -54.68
C GLU A 122 51.40 -71.47 -54.39
N LEU A 123 50.37 -71.83 -55.16
CA LEU A 123 49.00 -71.37 -54.93
C LEU A 123 48.43 -71.90 -53.61
N GLU A 124 48.69 -73.16 -53.24
CA GLU A 124 48.28 -73.70 -51.95
C GLU A 124 49.00 -73.02 -50.77
N ALA A 125 50.31 -72.79 -50.89
CA ALA A 125 51.10 -72.09 -49.88
C ALA A 125 50.66 -70.62 -49.70
N THR A 126 50.38 -69.91 -50.80
CA THR A 126 49.87 -68.53 -50.73
C THR A 126 48.46 -68.45 -50.16
N VAL A 127 47.57 -69.40 -50.51
CA VAL A 127 46.23 -69.53 -49.93
C VAL A 127 46.29 -69.82 -48.43
N GLU A 128 47.18 -70.70 -47.97
CA GLU A 128 47.32 -71.00 -46.54
C GLU A 128 47.87 -69.80 -45.74
N ASN A 129 48.84 -69.07 -46.31
CA ASN A 129 49.32 -67.82 -45.72
C ASN A 129 48.20 -66.75 -45.64
N GLN A 130 47.36 -66.63 -46.69
CA GLN A 130 46.19 -65.74 -46.67
C GLN A 130 45.18 -66.14 -45.60
N LYS A 131 44.87 -67.45 -45.43
CA LYS A 131 44.02 -67.94 -44.33
C LYS A 131 44.60 -67.58 -42.96
N ALA A 132 45.90 -67.82 -42.75
CA ALA A 132 46.57 -67.49 -41.50
C ALA A 132 46.48 -65.99 -41.16
N HIS A 133 46.64 -65.12 -42.17
CA HIS A 133 46.47 -63.67 -42.04
C HIS A 133 45.02 -63.27 -41.76
N ILE A 134 44.02 -63.87 -42.43
CA ILE A 134 42.59 -63.64 -42.15
C ILE A 134 42.27 -64.00 -40.70
N VAL A 135 42.68 -65.17 -40.22
CA VAL A 135 42.44 -65.59 -38.83
C VAL A 135 43.18 -64.68 -37.84
N GLN A 136 44.35 -64.14 -38.17
CA GLN A 136 45.01 -63.12 -37.36
C GLN A 136 44.21 -61.81 -37.29
N LEU A 137 43.71 -61.31 -38.43
CA LEU A 137 42.86 -60.12 -38.48
C LEU A 137 41.55 -60.33 -37.71
N GLU A 138 40.90 -61.49 -37.84
CA GLU A 138 39.69 -61.83 -37.07
C GLU A 138 39.96 -61.86 -35.56
N ARG A 139 41.08 -62.45 -35.10
CA ARG A 139 41.46 -62.42 -33.69
C ARG A 139 41.68 -61.00 -33.19
N SER A 140 42.32 -60.13 -33.98
CA SER A 140 42.53 -58.72 -33.64
C SER A 140 41.21 -57.95 -33.61
N LEU A 141 40.32 -58.15 -34.59
CA LEU A 141 39.01 -57.53 -34.66
C LEU A 141 38.13 -57.92 -33.46
N ARG A 142 38.12 -59.20 -33.07
CA ARG A 142 37.38 -59.68 -31.88
C ARG A 142 37.88 -59.03 -30.59
N LYS A 143 39.20 -58.82 -30.45
CA LYS A 143 39.78 -58.09 -29.30
C LYS A 143 39.34 -56.63 -29.28
N GLU A 144 39.40 -55.94 -30.42
CA GLU A 144 38.98 -54.53 -30.52
C GLU A 144 37.49 -54.36 -30.25
N VAL A 145 36.65 -55.31 -30.67
CA VAL A 145 35.22 -55.34 -30.33
C VAL A 145 35.01 -55.50 -28.82
N SER A 146 35.71 -56.44 -28.15
CA SER A 146 35.65 -56.59 -26.69
C SER A 146 36.03 -55.30 -25.95
N ILE A 147 37.18 -54.71 -26.31
CA ILE A 147 37.69 -53.47 -25.72
C ILE A 147 36.68 -52.32 -25.93
N LYS A 148 36.06 -52.23 -27.12
CA LYS A 148 35.04 -51.23 -27.43
C LYS A 148 33.76 -51.43 -26.61
N GLU A 149 33.35 -52.67 -26.35
CA GLU A 149 32.20 -53.00 -25.51
C GLU A 149 32.48 -52.68 -24.03
N GLU A 150 33.68 -53.01 -23.52
CA GLU A 150 34.14 -52.63 -22.18
C GLU A 150 34.18 -51.10 -22.00
N ILE A 151 34.73 -50.36 -22.96
CA ILE A 151 34.74 -48.88 -22.96
C ILE A 151 33.31 -48.32 -23.01
N LYS A 152 32.38 -48.97 -23.72
CA LYS A 152 30.98 -48.57 -23.75
C LYS A 152 30.31 -48.79 -22.39
N ALA A 153 30.55 -49.94 -21.75
CA ALA A 153 30.01 -50.24 -20.42
C ALA A 153 30.52 -49.26 -19.36
N LEU A 154 31.83 -48.98 -19.32
CA LEU A 154 32.42 -47.99 -18.40
C LEU A 154 31.88 -46.57 -18.64
N ARG A 155 31.60 -46.20 -19.89
CA ARG A 155 30.98 -44.92 -20.22
C ARG A 155 29.55 -44.83 -19.70
N GLU A 156 28.76 -45.89 -19.87
CA GLU A 156 27.39 -45.94 -19.39
C GLU A 156 27.34 -45.87 -17.85
N GLU A 157 28.25 -46.56 -17.16
CA GLU A 157 28.39 -46.50 -15.71
C GLU A 157 28.73 -45.08 -15.21
N GLU A 158 29.65 -44.37 -15.88
CA GLU A 158 30.01 -42.98 -15.52
C GLU A 158 28.86 -41.99 -15.82
N ILE A 159 28.14 -42.20 -16.93
CA ILE A 159 26.92 -41.43 -17.24
C ILE A 159 25.86 -41.65 -16.16
N GLN A 160 25.64 -42.90 -15.73
CA GLN A 160 24.68 -43.23 -14.68
C GLN A 160 25.07 -42.57 -13.34
N LYS A 161 26.33 -42.71 -12.91
CA LYS A 161 26.85 -42.02 -11.70
C LYS A 161 26.69 -40.50 -11.77
N SER A 162 26.95 -39.91 -12.94
CA SER A 162 26.77 -38.47 -13.15
C SER A 162 25.29 -38.06 -13.05
N ASN A 163 24.39 -38.83 -13.66
CA ASN A 163 22.94 -38.61 -13.57
C ASN A 163 22.42 -38.74 -12.13
N ASP A 164 22.88 -39.74 -11.38
CA ASP A 164 22.49 -39.95 -9.98
C ASP A 164 22.97 -38.81 -9.08
N LEU A 165 24.19 -38.30 -9.30
CA LEU A 165 24.70 -37.11 -8.62
C LEU A 165 23.88 -35.85 -8.99
N ILE A 166 23.57 -35.63 -10.27
CA ILE A 166 22.73 -34.52 -10.73
C ILE A 166 21.34 -34.60 -10.10
N ASN A 167 20.73 -35.79 -10.02
CA ASN A 167 19.43 -35.99 -9.39
C ASN A 167 19.48 -35.75 -7.87
N ASN A 168 20.54 -36.18 -7.18
CA ASN A 168 20.74 -35.89 -5.76
C ASN A 168 20.90 -34.38 -5.50
N LEU A 169 21.65 -33.67 -6.35
CA LEU A 169 21.82 -32.22 -6.27
C LEU A 169 20.52 -31.47 -6.58
N ARG A 170 19.74 -31.90 -7.58
CA ARG A 170 18.40 -31.37 -7.87
C ARG A 170 17.44 -31.55 -6.70
N TYR A 171 17.44 -32.73 -6.07
CA TYR A 171 16.64 -32.99 -4.87
C TYR A 171 17.02 -32.08 -3.71
N LYS A 172 18.33 -31.93 -3.43
CA LYS A 172 18.83 -31.00 -2.40
C LYS A 172 18.47 -29.55 -2.70
N LEU A 173 18.59 -29.12 -3.96
CA LEU A 173 18.21 -27.77 -4.40
C LEU A 173 16.71 -27.52 -4.22
N SER A 174 15.86 -28.45 -4.64
CA SER A 174 14.40 -28.35 -4.44
C SER A 174 14.01 -28.34 -2.97
N SER A 175 14.62 -29.19 -2.13
CA SER A 175 14.41 -29.17 -0.68
C SER A 175 14.82 -27.84 -0.03
N CYS A 176 15.96 -27.28 -0.44
CA CYS A 176 16.42 -25.96 0.00
C CYS A 176 15.45 -24.85 -0.44
N MET A 177 15.00 -24.88 -1.69
CA MET A 177 14.07 -23.89 -2.24
C MET A 177 12.70 -23.95 -1.57
N ASN A 178 12.17 -25.16 -1.29
CA ASN A 178 10.94 -25.34 -0.53
C ASN A 178 11.06 -24.81 0.91
N SER A 179 12.20 -25.04 1.57
CA SER A 179 12.48 -24.48 2.90
C SER A 179 12.60 -22.95 2.88
N LEU A 180 13.16 -22.38 1.81
CA LEU A 180 13.24 -20.94 1.63
C LEU A 180 11.86 -20.32 1.40
N GLU A 181 11.01 -20.94 0.57
CA GLU A 181 9.64 -20.48 0.34
C GLU A 181 8.78 -20.56 1.62
N SER A 182 8.91 -21.63 2.41
CA SER A 182 8.30 -21.71 3.74
C SER A 182 8.69 -20.53 4.61
N LYS A 183 9.99 -20.21 4.69
CA LYS A 183 10.49 -19.08 5.49
C LYS A 183 10.08 -17.71 4.92
N ASN A 184 9.97 -17.59 3.60
CA ASN A 184 9.44 -16.40 2.94
C ASN A 184 7.97 -16.16 3.33
N SER A 185 7.13 -17.22 3.33
CA SER A 185 5.74 -17.14 3.77
C SER A 185 5.61 -16.81 5.27
N GLU A 186 6.48 -17.35 6.12
CA GLU A 186 6.55 -16.99 7.55
C GLU A 186 6.89 -15.50 7.75
N LEU A 187 7.86 -14.97 6.98
CA LEU A 187 8.23 -13.55 7.03
C LEU A 187 7.08 -12.63 6.60
N VAL A 188 6.37 -12.96 5.52
CA VAL A 188 5.20 -12.18 5.06
C VAL A 188 4.06 -12.22 6.10
N ASN A 189 3.82 -13.37 6.72
CA ASN A 189 2.85 -13.50 7.81
C ASN A 189 3.24 -12.64 9.03
N LEU A 190 4.52 -12.64 9.41
CA LEU A 190 5.03 -11.81 10.50
C LEU A 190 4.98 -10.31 10.18
N GLN A 191 5.30 -9.90 8.95
CA GLN A 191 5.13 -8.51 8.49
C GLN A 191 3.67 -8.07 8.53
N THR A 192 2.74 -8.95 8.13
CA THR A 192 1.30 -8.70 8.18
C THR A 192 0.82 -8.53 9.63
N ALA A 193 1.23 -9.42 10.53
CA ALA A 193 0.91 -9.33 11.96
C ALA A 193 1.51 -8.08 12.62
N LEU A 194 2.73 -7.68 12.23
CA LEU A 194 3.36 -6.43 12.69
C LEU A 194 2.58 -5.20 12.21
N GLY A 195 2.16 -5.18 10.94
CA GLY A 195 1.31 -4.12 10.39
C GLY A 195 -0.05 -4.01 11.10
N GLN A 196 -0.68 -5.15 11.41
CA GLN A 196 -1.89 -5.19 12.22
C GLN A 196 -1.66 -4.66 13.64
N TYR A 197 -0.56 -5.04 14.29
CA TYR A 197 -0.20 -4.54 15.63
C TYR A 197 0.01 -3.01 15.65
N TYR A 198 0.65 -2.44 14.62
CA TYR A 198 0.77 -0.98 14.51
C TYR A 198 -0.60 -0.31 14.35
N ALA A 199 -1.47 -0.83 13.48
CA ALA A 199 -2.82 -0.30 13.29
C ALA A 199 -3.67 -0.41 14.58
N GLU A 200 -3.58 -1.53 15.31
CA GLU A 200 -4.25 -1.72 16.60
C GLU A 200 -3.70 -0.76 17.67
N SER A 201 -2.38 -0.58 17.74
CA SER A 201 -1.75 0.37 18.66
C SER A 201 -2.18 1.81 18.39
N GLU A 202 -2.28 2.21 17.12
CA GLU A 202 -2.73 3.55 16.71
C GLU A 202 -4.24 3.75 16.98
N ALA A 203 -5.06 2.72 16.77
CA ALA A 203 -6.47 2.73 17.14
C ALA A 203 -6.68 2.82 18.67
N LYS A 204 -5.88 2.07 19.44
CA LYS A 204 -5.86 2.13 20.91
C LYS A 204 -5.44 3.50 21.43
N GLU A 205 -4.49 4.18 20.77
CA GLU A 205 -4.09 5.54 21.12
C GLU A 205 -5.23 6.54 20.84
N ARG A 206 -5.92 6.43 19.69
CA ARG A 206 -7.13 7.22 19.40
C ARG A 206 -8.20 7.04 20.47
N LEU A 207 -8.57 5.79 20.78
CA LEU A 207 -9.55 5.49 21.84
C LEU A 207 -9.09 6.01 23.21
N GLY A 208 -7.78 6.00 23.50
CA GLY A 208 -7.22 6.59 24.71
C GLY A 208 -7.40 8.12 24.78
N ARG A 209 -7.24 8.82 23.66
CA ARG A 209 -7.50 10.27 23.53
C ARG A 209 -9.00 10.57 23.66
N ASP A 210 -9.86 9.83 22.96
CA ASP A 210 -11.32 10.01 23.02
C ASP A 210 -11.86 9.76 24.45
N LEU A 211 -11.32 8.75 25.15
CA LEU A 211 -11.64 8.46 26.55
C LEU A 211 -11.17 9.58 27.50
N ALA A 212 -10.02 10.21 27.23
CA ALA A 212 -9.55 11.36 27.99
C ALA A 212 -10.46 12.58 27.81
N LEU A 213 -10.87 12.88 26.57
CA LEU A 213 -11.82 13.96 26.26
C LEU A 213 -13.19 13.71 26.91
N ALA A 214 -13.74 12.50 26.79
CA ALA A 214 -15.00 12.14 27.44
C ALA A 214 -14.93 12.24 28.97
N ARG A 215 -13.76 11.96 29.59
CA ARG A 215 -13.55 12.21 31.02
C ARG A 215 -13.51 13.69 31.36
N GLU A 216 -12.88 14.53 30.55
CA GLU A 216 -12.86 15.99 30.72
C GLU A 216 -14.27 16.59 30.59
N GLU A 217 -15.06 16.12 29.62
CA GLU A 217 -16.47 16.52 29.48
C GLU A 217 -17.30 16.11 30.69
N VAL A 218 -17.12 14.88 31.20
CA VAL A 218 -17.78 14.42 32.43
C VAL A 218 -17.38 15.27 33.64
N THR A 219 -16.10 15.62 33.82
CA THR A 219 -15.70 16.49 34.94
C THR A 219 -16.29 17.89 34.79
N LYS A 220 -16.27 18.48 33.59
CA LYS A 220 -16.86 19.80 33.28
C LYS A 220 -18.38 19.83 33.54
N VAL A 221 -19.10 18.80 33.12
CA VAL A 221 -20.55 18.67 33.39
C VAL A 221 -20.81 18.47 34.88
N SER A 222 -20.03 17.64 35.57
CA SER A 222 -20.17 17.44 37.02
C SER A 222 -19.92 18.72 37.83
N GLU A 223 -18.97 19.55 37.39
CA GLU A 223 -18.66 20.84 38.01
C GLU A 223 -19.77 21.87 37.75
N SER A 224 -20.29 21.93 36.52
CA SER A 224 -21.44 22.80 36.21
C SER A 224 -22.70 22.40 37.00
N LEU A 225 -22.91 21.09 37.21
CA LEU A 225 -23.99 20.56 38.05
C LEU A 225 -23.79 20.93 39.52
N ARG A 226 -22.54 20.88 40.03
CA ARG A 226 -22.20 21.31 41.40
C ARG A 226 -22.54 22.78 41.61
N VAL A 227 -22.08 23.66 40.71
CA VAL A 227 -22.36 25.11 40.77
C VAL A 227 -23.86 25.40 40.67
N ALA A 228 -24.59 24.71 39.78
CA ALA A 228 -26.04 24.86 39.68
C ALA A 228 -26.76 24.43 40.98
N ASN A 229 -26.33 23.33 41.61
CA ASN A 229 -26.90 22.84 42.86
C ASN A 229 -26.59 23.77 44.05
N GLU A 230 -25.38 24.33 44.11
CA GLU A 230 -25.01 25.38 45.08
C GLU A 230 -25.90 26.62 44.91
N GLY A 231 -26.14 27.06 43.66
CA GLY A 231 -27.06 28.15 43.34
C GLY A 231 -28.51 27.88 43.76
N ILE A 232 -29.02 26.66 43.55
CA ILE A 232 -30.35 26.25 44.01
C ILE A 232 -30.47 26.36 45.53
N GLU A 233 -29.48 25.89 46.29
CA GLU A 233 -29.49 26.00 47.76
C GLU A 233 -29.31 27.45 48.25
N MET A 234 -28.71 28.35 47.47
CA MET A 234 -28.71 29.79 47.77
C MET A 234 -30.10 30.40 47.63
N VAL A 235 -30.73 30.23 46.47
CA VAL A 235 -32.08 30.77 46.17
C VAL A 235 -33.13 30.19 47.13
N LYS A 236 -32.96 28.93 47.54
CA LYS A 236 -33.79 28.28 48.57
C LYS A 236 -33.66 28.96 49.94
N ARG A 237 -32.44 29.27 50.40
CA ARG A 237 -32.22 30.03 51.64
C ARG A 237 -32.79 31.44 51.56
N GLU A 238 -32.61 32.13 50.43
CA GLU A 238 -33.20 33.46 50.20
C GLU A 238 -34.74 33.43 50.22
N LYS A 239 -35.34 32.40 49.61
CA LYS A 239 -36.79 32.15 49.67
C LYS A 239 -37.25 31.91 51.12
N GLU A 240 -36.53 31.10 51.89
CA GLU A 240 -36.85 30.85 53.30
C GLU A 240 -36.76 32.14 54.13
N GLU A 241 -35.74 32.98 53.93
CA GLU A 241 -35.61 34.29 54.57
C GLU A 241 -36.73 35.26 54.16
N ALA A 242 -37.11 35.27 52.88
CA ALA A 242 -38.21 36.08 52.36
C ALA A 242 -39.57 35.65 52.95
N ILE A 243 -39.80 34.34 53.13
CA ILE A 243 -40.99 33.81 53.82
C ILE A 243 -41.02 34.25 55.29
N LEU A 244 -39.89 34.21 55.99
CA LEU A 244 -39.81 34.70 57.37
C LEU A 244 -40.13 36.21 57.45
N LYS A 245 -39.52 37.03 56.60
CA LYS A 245 -39.80 38.47 56.51
C LYS A 245 -41.27 38.76 56.16
N LEU A 246 -41.85 38.00 55.23
CA LEU A 246 -43.28 38.08 54.89
C LEU A 246 -44.12 37.81 56.14
N SER A 247 -43.92 36.68 56.82
CA SER A 247 -44.69 36.29 58.01
C SER A 247 -44.59 37.31 59.15
N GLN A 248 -43.43 37.94 59.34
CA GLN A 248 -43.23 39.02 60.30
C GLN A 248 -44.07 40.26 59.92
N SER A 249 -44.03 40.66 58.65
CA SER A 249 -44.79 41.80 58.14
C SER A 249 -46.31 41.56 58.18
N GLU A 250 -46.76 40.34 57.90
CA GLU A 250 -48.15 39.91 58.02
C GLU A 250 -48.64 39.96 59.47
N GLY A 251 -47.81 39.54 60.43
CA GLY A 251 -48.08 39.67 61.86
C GLY A 251 -48.24 41.12 62.30
N MET A 252 -47.29 41.99 61.95
CA MET A 252 -47.36 43.43 62.22
C MET A 252 -48.59 44.09 61.57
N LEU A 253 -48.95 43.68 60.36
CA LEU A 253 -50.12 44.17 59.63
C LEU A 253 -51.43 43.67 60.25
N ALA A 254 -51.48 42.45 60.78
CA ALA A 254 -52.62 41.94 61.54
C ALA A 254 -52.82 42.71 62.85
N ASP A 255 -51.74 43.05 63.55
CA ASP A 255 -51.82 43.88 64.75
C ASP A 255 -52.19 45.33 64.43
N ALA A 256 -51.62 45.93 63.38
CA ALA A 256 -52.03 47.25 62.89
C ALA A 256 -53.53 47.29 62.54
N LYS A 257 -54.06 46.28 61.86
CA LYS A 257 -55.51 46.12 61.62
C LYS A 257 -56.31 46.06 62.91
N ARG A 258 -55.86 45.32 63.93
CA ARG A 258 -56.50 45.28 65.26
C ARG A 258 -56.49 46.64 65.97
N PHE A 259 -55.42 47.43 65.82
CA PHE A 259 -55.37 48.79 66.37
C PHE A 259 -56.28 49.75 65.62
N ILE A 260 -56.33 49.68 64.28
CA ILE A 260 -57.26 50.48 63.47
C ILE A 260 -58.71 50.17 63.86
N GLN A 261 -59.09 48.89 63.96
CA GLN A 261 -60.44 48.50 64.40
C GLN A 261 -60.80 49.10 65.77
N LYS A 262 -59.90 49.05 66.75
CA LYS A 262 -60.13 49.68 68.07
C LYS A 262 -60.32 51.19 67.98
N LEU A 263 -59.55 51.88 67.14
CA LEU A 263 -59.69 53.32 66.92
C LEU A 263 -60.97 53.67 66.17
N GLU A 264 -61.44 52.82 65.25
CA GLU A 264 -62.73 52.95 64.58
C GLU A 264 -63.89 52.72 65.55
N ASP A 265 -63.81 51.69 66.39
CA ASP A 265 -64.76 51.42 67.46
C ASP A 265 -64.85 52.62 68.42
N ASP A 266 -63.71 53.12 68.93
CA ASP A 266 -63.67 54.29 69.82
C ASP A 266 -64.12 55.59 69.13
N LYS A 267 -63.78 55.79 67.85
CA LYS A 267 -64.32 56.90 67.05
C LYS A 267 -65.85 56.83 66.96
N SER A 268 -66.42 55.65 66.68
CA SER A 268 -67.87 55.48 66.60
C SER A 268 -68.55 55.74 67.96
N ARG A 269 -67.93 55.31 69.07
CA ARG A 269 -68.38 55.59 70.44
C ARG A 269 -68.33 57.09 70.77
N LEU A 270 -67.26 57.78 70.37
CA LEU A 270 -67.12 59.23 70.53
C LEU A 270 -68.13 60.00 69.68
N GLN A 271 -68.38 59.57 68.44
CA GLN A 271 -69.41 60.16 67.58
C GLN A 271 -70.81 59.99 68.18
N LEU A 272 -71.15 58.81 68.70
CA LEU A 272 -72.43 58.55 69.36
C LEU A 272 -72.58 59.34 70.68
N ALA A 273 -71.50 59.51 71.45
CA ALA A 273 -71.51 60.34 72.65
C ALA A 273 -71.68 61.84 72.32
N LEU A 274 -71.05 62.32 71.24
CA LEU A 274 -71.19 63.68 70.72
C LEU A 274 -72.59 63.93 70.15
N GLU A 275 -73.16 62.99 69.40
CA GLU A 275 -74.54 63.08 68.90
C GLU A 275 -75.54 63.15 70.07
N LYS A 276 -75.33 62.34 71.12
CA LYS A 276 -76.14 62.36 72.34
C LYS A 276 -76.02 63.68 73.12
N SER A 277 -74.83 64.31 73.17
CA SER A 277 -74.68 65.61 73.82
C SER A 277 -75.25 66.75 72.96
N MET A 278 -75.04 66.73 71.65
CA MET A 278 -75.58 67.71 70.70
C MET A 278 -77.11 67.68 70.64
N THR A 279 -77.73 66.50 70.65
CA THR A 279 -79.20 66.37 70.75
C THR A 279 -79.74 66.87 72.09
N THR A 280 -79.00 66.66 73.18
CA THR A 280 -79.36 67.22 74.50
C THR A 280 -79.29 68.75 74.50
N LEU A 281 -78.21 69.33 73.95
CA LEU A 281 -78.00 70.78 73.89
C LEU A 281 -79.01 71.46 72.94
N ASN A 282 -79.24 70.91 71.76
CA ASN A 282 -80.25 71.42 70.83
C ASN A 282 -81.66 71.40 71.44
N ARG A 283 -82.00 70.38 72.24
CA ARG A 283 -83.28 70.33 72.96
C ARG A 283 -83.37 71.36 74.08
N MET A 284 -82.25 71.77 74.69
CA MET A 284 -82.21 72.85 75.68
C MET A 284 -82.21 74.25 75.04
N SER A 285 -81.69 74.39 73.81
CA SER A 285 -81.55 75.67 73.10
C SER A 285 -82.84 76.15 72.42
N LEU A 286 -83.68 75.21 71.96
CA LEU A 286 -84.93 75.56 71.23
C LEU A 286 -86.01 76.21 72.12
N ASP A 287 -86.01 75.96 73.43
CA ASP A 287 -87.04 76.46 74.34
C ASP A 287 -86.82 77.91 74.82
N SER A 288 -85.62 78.48 74.68
CA SER A 288 -85.26 79.78 75.29
C SER A 288 -85.20 81.00 74.37
N ASP A 289 -84.98 80.83 73.07
CA ASP A 289 -84.53 81.95 72.20
C ASP A 289 -85.64 82.74 71.49
N ASN A 290 -86.91 82.31 71.55
CA ASN A 290 -88.01 82.87 70.73
C ASN A 290 -89.21 83.44 71.52
N GLN A 291 -89.08 83.69 72.83
CA GLN A 291 -90.15 84.26 73.65
C GLN A 291 -89.75 85.56 74.35
N VAL A 292 -89.82 86.69 73.63
CA VAL A 292 -89.84 88.01 74.27
C VAL A 292 -91.17 88.15 75.02
N ASP A 293 -91.14 88.29 76.35
CA ASP A 293 -92.35 88.37 77.16
C ASP A 293 -93.27 89.50 76.68
N ARG A 294 -94.47 89.09 76.22
CA ARG A 294 -95.53 89.98 75.74
C ARG A 294 -95.84 91.12 76.72
N ARG A 295 -95.68 90.91 78.03
CA ARG A 295 -95.86 91.96 79.06
C ARG A 295 -94.81 93.07 78.96
N ILE A 296 -93.55 92.74 78.64
CA ILE A 296 -92.46 93.71 78.47
C ILE A 296 -92.74 94.56 77.22
N VAL A 297 -93.11 93.93 76.11
CA VAL A 297 -93.47 94.61 74.86
C VAL A 297 -94.65 95.57 75.07
N ILE A 298 -95.74 95.11 75.70
CA ILE A 298 -96.90 95.97 76.02
C ILE A 298 -96.48 97.15 76.91
N LYS A 299 -95.68 96.90 77.95
CA LYS A 299 -95.26 97.95 78.90
C LYS A 299 -94.41 99.03 78.23
N LEU A 300 -93.48 98.65 77.35
CA LEU A 300 -92.68 99.58 76.55
C LEU A 300 -93.59 100.47 75.67
N LEU A 301 -94.52 99.83 74.95
CA LEU A 301 -95.46 100.51 74.04
C LEU A 301 -96.39 101.49 74.81
N VAL A 302 -96.84 101.10 76.00
CA VAL A 302 -97.61 101.97 76.91
C VAL A 302 -96.76 103.14 77.41
N THR A 303 -95.50 102.92 77.83
CA THR A 303 -94.63 104.02 78.28
C THR A 303 -94.25 104.99 77.16
N TYR A 304 -94.16 104.52 75.91
CA TYR A 304 -93.90 105.37 74.75
C TYR A 304 -95.03 106.40 74.54
N PHE A 305 -96.30 105.95 74.59
CA PHE A 305 -97.45 106.85 74.52
C PHE A 305 -97.60 107.73 75.77
N GLN A 306 -97.41 107.19 76.98
CA GLN A 306 -97.53 107.96 78.22
C GLN A 306 -96.48 109.06 78.37
N ARG A 307 -95.25 108.86 77.87
CA ARG A 307 -94.15 109.84 77.94
C ARG A 307 -94.02 110.68 76.66
N ASN A 308 -95.14 110.99 76.02
CA ASN A 308 -95.25 111.94 74.91
C ASN A 308 -94.26 111.64 73.77
N HIS A 309 -94.22 110.37 73.33
CA HIS A 309 -93.37 109.86 72.25
C HIS A 309 -91.85 109.97 72.48
N SER A 310 -91.37 109.64 73.70
CA SER A 310 -89.94 109.72 74.01
C SER A 310 -89.08 108.81 73.11
N LYS A 311 -88.02 109.39 72.53
CA LYS A 311 -87.12 108.68 71.60
C LYS A 311 -86.31 107.56 72.26
N GLU A 312 -86.00 107.71 73.55
CA GLU A 312 -85.25 106.70 74.33
C GLU A 312 -86.03 105.40 74.50
N VAL A 313 -87.34 105.48 74.72
CA VAL A 313 -88.19 104.28 74.80
C VAL A 313 -88.31 103.60 73.44
N LEU A 314 -88.38 104.38 72.35
CA LEU A 314 -88.41 103.84 70.99
C LEU A 314 -87.09 103.13 70.61
N ASP A 315 -85.94 103.72 70.94
CA ASP A 315 -84.62 103.09 70.76
C ASP A 315 -84.44 101.82 71.63
N LEU A 316 -84.98 101.82 72.86
CA LEU A 316 -85.01 100.61 73.69
C LEU A 316 -85.90 99.52 73.09
N MET A 317 -87.06 99.88 72.53
CA MET A 317 -87.92 98.95 71.80
C MET A 317 -87.22 98.37 70.57
N VAL A 318 -86.58 99.20 69.74
CA VAL A 318 -85.76 98.78 68.59
C VAL A 318 -84.75 97.71 69.00
N ARG A 319 -84.04 97.93 70.11
CA ARG A 319 -83.00 97.02 70.62
C ARG A 319 -83.56 95.72 71.21
N MET A 320 -84.69 95.77 71.91
CA MET A 320 -85.28 94.57 72.56
C MET A 320 -86.16 93.73 71.63
N LEU A 321 -86.80 94.34 70.62
CA LEU A 321 -87.60 93.64 69.61
C LEU A 321 -86.79 93.22 68.38
N GLY A 322 -85.53 93.67 68.27
CA GLY A 322 -84.63 93.29 67.17
C GLY A 322 -85.04 93.85 65.81
N PHE A 323 -85.63 95.04 65.76
CA PHE A 323 -86.08 95.65 64.50
C PHE A 323 -84.94 95.76 63.48
N SER A 324 -85.23 95.44 62.22
CA SER A 324 -84.26 95.53 61.13
C SER A 324 -83.91 96.99 60.82
N GLU A 325 -82.80 97.25 60.12
CA GLU A 325 -82.38 98.62 59.82
C GLU A 325 -83.42 99.36 58.94
N GLU A 326 -84.09 98.63 58.05
CA GLU A 326 -85.19 99.12 57.21
C GLU A 326 -86.43 99.49 58.04
N GLU A 327 -86.67 98.81 59.16
CA GLU A 327 -87.73 99.15 60.11
C GLU A 327 -87.38 100.39 60.91
N LYS A 328 -86.15 100.47 61.47
CA LYS A 328 -85.64 101.67 62.18
C LYS A 328 -85.75 102.95 61.35
N GLN A 329 -85.52 102.84 60.03
CA GLN A 329 -85.66 103.94 59.08
C GLN A 329 -87.12 104.43 58.98
N ARG A 330 -88.12 103.53 59.05
CA ARG A 330 -89.55 103.87 59.00
C ARG A 330 -90.10 104.45 60.30
N ILE A 331 -89.49 104.15 61.44
CA ILE A 331 -89.85 104.73 62.77
C ILE A 331 -89.01 105.97 63.14
N GLY A 332 -88.16 106.45 62.23
CA GLY A 332 -87.53 107.78 62.33
C GLY A 332 -86.32 107.90 63.25
N VAL A 333 -85.60 106.79 63.51
CA VAL A 333 -84.49 106.76 64.50
C VAL A 333 -83.09 106.83 63.87
N ALA A 334 -82.89 106.36 62.63
CA ALA A 334 -81.55 106.21 62.04
C ALA A 334 -81.34 107.04 60.74
N GLN A 335 -80.45 108.03 60.81
CA GLN A 335 -79.79 108.65 59.65
C GLN A 335 -78.35 109.09 59.99
N THR A 336 -77.48 108.15 60.37
CA THR A 336 -76.01 108.36 60.41
C THR A 336 -75.22 107.04 60.30
N THR A 337 -74.60 106.81 59.12
CA THR A 337 -73.28 106.16 58.92
C THR A 337 -73.12 104.63 59.12
N ALA A 338 -72.75 103.89 58.05
CA ALA A 338 -72.41 102.44 58.11
C ALA A 338 -71.44 101.94 56.99
N GLY A 339 -70.63 100.89 57.29
CA GLY A 339 -69.80 100.08 56.34
C GLY A 339 -68.27 100.27 56.46
N LYS A 340 -67.36 99.32 56.11
CA LYS A 340 -67.52 97.98 55.47
C LYS A 340 -66.19 97.12 55.45
N GLY A 341 -66.28 95.79 55.65
CA GLY A 341 -65.37 94.68 55.18
C GLY A 341 -63.89 94.59 55.63
N MET A 342 -63.01 93.65 55.22
CA MET A 342 -63.06 92.19 54.80
C MET A 342 -61.59 91.61 54.81
N VAL A 343 -61.20 90.47 55.42
CA VAL A 343 -61.11 89.01 55.00
C VAL A 343 -60.53 88.70 53.59
N ARG A 344 -59.76 87.61 53.26
CA ARG A 344 -59.36 86.31 53.92
C ARG A 344 -58.23 85.52 53.16
N GLY A 345 -57.41 84.70 53.87
CA GLY A 345 -56.77 83.41 53.44
C GLY A 345 -55.61 83.44 52.41
N VAL A 346 -54.41 82.83 52.55
CA VAL A 346 -53.74 81.83 53.45
C VAL A 346 -53.94 80.33 53.15
N LEU A 347 -52.91 79.69 52.55
CA LEU A 347 -52.36 78.31 52.71
C LEU A 347 -51.63 77.90 51.40
N GLY A 348 -50.42 77.33 51.35
CA GLY A 348 -49.41 77.07 52.40
C GLY A 348 -48.66 75.74 52.19
N LEU A 349 -47.39 75.76 51.71
CA LEU A 349 -46.45 74.61 51.75
C LEU A 349 -45.01 75.02 51.35
N PRO A 350 -44.03 75.07 52.29
CA PRO A 350 -42.64 75.40 51.95
C PRO A 350 -41.58 74.34 52.34
N GLY A 351 -40.90 73.78 51.33
CA GLY A 351 -39.52 73.25 51.42
C GLY A 351 -39.30 71.89 52.14
N LYS A 352 -38.11 71.27 52.11
CA LYS A 352 -36.79 71.50 51.44
C LYS A 352 -35.91 70.23 51.72
N LEU A 353 -34.73 69.91 51.17
CA LEU A 353 -33.74 70.52 50.25
C LEU A 353 -32.83 69.36 49.67
N VAL A 354 -31.88 69.67 48.77
CA VAL A 354 -30.74 68.82 48.28
C VAL A 354 -31.14 67.65 47.34
N GLY A 355 -30.57 67.43 46.14
CA GLY A 355 -29.51 68.12 45.35
C GLY A 355 -28.61 67.07 44.65
N GLY A 356 -28.21 67.15 43.38
CA GLY A 356 -28.51 68.08 42.28
C GLY A 356 -27.62 67.77 41.04
N ILE A 357 -27.63 68.65 40.01
CA ILE A 357 -26.58 68.83 38.95
C ILE A 357 -26.50 67.68 37.91
N LEU A 358 -26.46 67.85 36.57
CA LEU A 358 -26.50 68.97 35.59
C LEU A 358 -27.08 68.37 34.26
N GLY A 359 -28.01 68.97 33.50
CA GLY A 359 -27.80 70.05 32.51
C GLY A 359 -27.47 69.50 31.09
N GLY A 360 -28.13 69.86 29.98
CA GLY A 360 -29.36 70.67 29.79
C GLY A 360 -29.61 71.01 28.30
N SER A 361 -30.87 71.40 27.96
CA SER A 361 -31.35 72.19 26.78
C SER A 361 -30.89 71.80 25.35
N HIS A 362 -31.76 71.64 24.35
CA HIS A 362 -32.66 72.69 23.83
C HIS A 362 -33.97 72.17 23.17
N SER A 363 -34.92 73.11 22.99
CA SER A 363 -36.12 73.16 22.13
C SER A 363 -36.07 72.39 20.79
N SER A 364 -37.18 71.94 20.17
CA SER A 364 -38.63 72.08 20.44
C SER A 364 -39.48 71.22 19.48
N THR A 365 -40.78 71.08 19.80
CA THR A 365 -41.90 70.73 18.88
C THR A 365 -42.21 69.23 18.72
N HIS A 366 -43.30 68.79 19.36
CA HIS A 366 -44.09 67.63 18.90
C HIS A 366 -44.93 68.03 17.68
N PRO A 367 -45.16 67.09 16.74
CA PRO A 367 -46.38 66.31 16.85
C PRO A 367 -46.13 64.79 16.97
N SER A 368 -47.07 64.08 17.60
CA SER A 368 -47.27 62.63 17.46
C SER A 368 -47.79 62.31 16.04
N PRO A 369 -47.69 61.06 15.53
CA PRO A 369 -47.64 59.79 16.28
C PRO A 369 -46.51 58.82 15.84
N ASP A 370 -46.55 57.62 16.42
CA ASP A 370 -45.91 56.37 15.96
C ASP A 370 -44.38 56.36 15.78
N ASN A 371 -43.69 56.11 16.90
CA ASN A 371 -42.69 55.06 17.10
C ASN A 371 -41.86 55.41 18.34
N GLN A 372 -42.26 54.83 19.49
CA GLN A 372 -41.30 54.65 20.57
C GLN A 372 -40.38 53.50 20.17
N GLU A 373 -39.33 53.81 19.41
CA GLU A 373 -38.19 52.91 19.27
C GLU A 373 -37.73 52.58 20.69
N SER A 374 -37.94 51.32 21.05
CA SER A 374 -37.77 50.85 22.41
C SER A 374 -36.30 50.98 22.80
N PHE A 375 -36.01 50.96 24.11
CA PHE A 375 -34.64 50.78 24.57
C PHE A 375 -34.00 49.52 23.96
N ALA A 376 -34.81 48.52 23.60
CA ALA A 376 -34.39 47.35 22.82
C ALA A 376 -33.96 47.71 21.38
N ASP A 377 -34.68 48.57 20.67
CA ASP A 377 -34.35 48.97 19.29
C ASP A 377 -33.08 49.82 19.27
N LEU A 378 -32.92 50.76 20.22
CA LEU A 378 -31.66 51.51 20.41
C LEU A 378 -30.46 50.61 20.79
N TRP A 379 -30.71 49.49 21.48
CA TRP A 379 -29.68 48.47 21.75
C TRP A 379 -29.37 47.61 20.52
N VAL A 380 -30.38 47.27 19.71
CA VAL A 380 -30.19 46.58 18.43
C VAL A 380 -29.41 47.46 17.46
N ASP A 381 -29.74 48.74 17.37
CA ASP A 381 -29.00 49.73 16.58
C ASP A 381 -27.57 49.89 17.10
N PHE A 382 -27.34 49.93 18.42
CA PHE A 382 -25.98 49.93 18.98
C PHE A 382 -25.19 48.67 18.63
N LEU A 383 -25.80 47.48 18.71
CA LEU A 383 -25.15 46.21 18.36
C LEU A 383 -24.87 46.10 16.85
N LEU A 384 -25.79 46.57 16.00
CA LEU A 384 -25.59 46.66 14.55
C LEU A 384 -24.49 47.68 14.20
N LYS A 385 -24.44 48.82 14.91
CA LYS A 385 -23.38 49.83 14.80
C LYS A 385 -22.02 49.25 15.18
N GLU A 386 -21.93 48.54 16.31
CA GLU A 386 -20.69 47.94 16.77
C GLU A 386 -20.24 46.82 15.80
N ALA A 387 -21.17 46.02 15.28
CA ALA A 387 -20.88 45.00 14.27
C ALA A 387 -20.37 45.62 12.96
N GLU A 388 -21.04 46.65 12.43
CA GLU A 388 -20.61 47.37 11.21
C GLU A 388 -19.24 48.04 11.42
N GLU A 389 -18.96 48.57 12.61
CA GLU A 389 -17.66 49.18 12.93
C GLU A 389 -16.54 48.13 13.11
N ARG A 390 -16.89 46.92 13.56
CA ARG A 390 -15.96 45.77 13.58
C ARG A 390 -15.66 45.30 12.16
N GLU A 391 -16.69 45.10 11.34
CA GLU A 391 -16.56 44.72 9.92
C GLU A 391 -15.77 45.76 9.13
N LYS A 392 -15.96 47.07 9.38
CA LYS A 392 -15.13 48.13 8.77
C LYS A 392 -13.66 48.08 9.21
N ARG A 393 -13.36 47.75 10.47
CA ARG A 393 -11.97 47.54 10.91
C ARG A 393 -11.35 46.31 10.26
N GLU A 394 -12.11 45.22 10.16
CA GLU A 394 -11.67 43.99 9.50
C GLU A 394 -11.44 44.22 8.00
N ALA A 395 -12.36 44.89 7.30
CA ALA A 395 -12.24 45.26 5.88
C ALA A 395 -11.10 46.25 5.59
N LEU A 396 -10.73 47.12 6.54
CA LEU A 396 -9.54 47.98 6.44
C LEU A 396 -8.24 47.18 6.67
N SER A 397 -8.27 46.17 7.55
CA SER A 397 -7.12 45.29 7.79
C SER A 397 -6.90 44.27 6.65
N SER A 398 -7.96 43.82 5.98
CA SER A 398 -7.90 42.80 4.92
C SER A 398 -7.51 43.35 3.54
N ASN A 399 -7.22 44.65 3.43
CA ASN A 399 -6.88 45.31 2.16
C ASN A 399 -5.38 45.63 1.97
N LEU A 400 -4.51 45.32 2.95
CA LEU A 400 -3.07 45.59 2.83
C LEU A 400 -2.22 44.39 2.35
N ASP A 401 -2.70 43.15 2.47
CA ASP A 401 -1.95 41.95 2.07
C ASP A 401 -2.57 41.24 0.85
N LYS A 402 -2.16 41.68 -0.34
CA LYS A 402 -2.17 40.88 -1.57
C LYS A 402 -0.83 41.00 -2.30
N PRO A 403 -0.21 39.86 -2.62
CA PRO A 403 0.14 39.58 -4.01
C PRO A 403 -0.21 38.14 -4.42
N VAL A 404 -0.35 37.74 -5.69
CA VAL A 404 -0.62 38.40 -6.99
C VAL A 404 -0.98 37.24 -7.95
N THR A 405 -2.09 37.32 -8.71
CA THR A 405 -2.48 36.47 -9.91
C THR A 405 -2.44 34.92 -9.82
N SER A 406 -3.34 34.12 -10.41
CA SER A 406 -4.45 34.36 -11.35
C SER A 406 -5.45 33.17 -11.38
N GLU A 407 -6.68 33.47 -11.77
CA GLU A 407 -7.90 32.67 -12.05
C GLU A 407 -7.79 31.43 -13.00
N PRO A 408 -8.88 30.65 -13.27
CA PRO A 408 -10.22 30.61 -12.63
C PRO A 408 -10.86 29.20 -12.37
N SER A 409 -11.98 29.19 -11.62
CA SER A 409 -13.12 28.23 -11.70
C SER A 409 -12.89 26.74 -11.33
N ASN A 410 -13.84 25.99 -10.75
CA ASN A 410 -15.30 26.14 -10.72
C ASN A 410 -15.95 25.48 -9.47
N SER A 411 -17.12 26.00 -9.05
CA SER A 411 -18.32 25.37 -8.40
C SER A 411 -18.32 23.88 -7.95
N THR A 412 -19.11 23.39 -6.95
CA THR A 412 -20.04 23.97 -5.95
C THR A 412 -20.52 22.84 -4.98
N ALA A 413 -20.90 23.21 -3.74
CA ALA A 413 -21.76 22.48 -2.76
C ALA A 413 -21.29 21.16 -2.08
N SER A 414 -21.14 21.26 -0.75
CA SER A 414 -22.03 20.70 0.30
C SER A 414 -23.06 19.59 -0.09
N ASN A 415 -23.47 18.63 0.76
CA ASN A 415 -23.41 18.59 2.23
C ASN A 415 -23.60 17.17 2.83
N SER A 416 -23.19 17.01 4.09
CA SER A 416 -23.76 16.13 5.15
C SER A 416 -23.93 14.59 4.99
N ASN A 417 -23.28 13.89 5.93
CA ASN A 417 -23.80 12.81 6.79
C ASN A 417 -23.80 11.31 6.34
N ALA A 418 -22.75 10.63 6.83
CA ALA A 418 -22.82 9.64 7.93
C ALA A 418 -23.05 8.13 7.64
N TYR A 419 -22.11 7.32 8.19
CA TYR A 419 -22.13 5.86 8.44
C TYR A 419 -22.47 4.93 7.24
N SER A 420 -21.56 4.08 6.74
CA SER A 420 -20.86 3.05 7.53
C SER A 420 -19.97 2.12 6.66
N TYR A 421 -18.97 1.52 7.32
CA TYR A 421 -18.17 0.32 6.98
C TYR A 421 -17.52 0.10 5.59
N ALA A 422 -16.18 0.19 5.65
CA ALA A 422 -15.19 -0.77 5.12
C ALA A 422 -14.76 -0.67 3.63
N PRO A 423 -13.49 -1.03 3.32
CA PRO A 423 -12.77 -0.33 2.25
C PRO A 423 -12.20 -1.24 1.14
N ALA A 424 -11.96 -0.66 -0.04
CA ALA A 424 -10.77 -0.96 -0.84
C ALA A 424 -10.57 0.09 -1.94
N ASN A 425 -9.30 0.37 -2.24
CA ASN A 425 -8.79 1.01 -3.46
C ASN A 425 -9.24 2.46 -3.76
N TYR A 426 -8.28 3.38 -3.74
CA TYR A 426 -7.74 3.88 -5.01
C TYR A 426 -6.25 4.18 -4.91
N SER A 427 -5.53 3.91 -6.01
CA SER A 427 -4.16 4.34 -6.22
C SER A 427 -4.10 5.84 -6.50
N SER A 428 -3.04 6.51 -6.04
CA SER A 428 -2.56 7.73 -6.68
C SER A 428 -1.06 7.94 -6.44
N ASN A 429 -0.30 7.86 -7.52
CA ASN A 429 0.91 8.63 -7.87
C ASN A 429 1.68 9.30 -6.72
N GLN A 430 2.91 8.86 -6.48
CA GLN A 430 4.12 9.43 -7.12
C GLN A 430 4.30 10.94 -6.88
N LEU A 431 5.26 11.28 -6.03
CA LEU A 431 6.15 12.41 -6.25
C LEU A 431 7.53 12.12 -5.63
N ASN A 432 8.56 12.41 -6.40
CA ASN A 432 9.97 12.09 -6.14
C ASN A 432 10.51 12.56 -4.78
N SER A 433 11.33 11.72 -4.15
CA SER A 433 12.67 12.15 -3.74
C SER A 433 13.70 11.09 -4.16
N SER A 434 14.63 11.52 -5.01
CA SER A 434 15.71 10.69 -5.55
C SER A 434 16.88 10.68 -4.58
N GLU A 435 17.22 9.50 -4.04
CA GLU A 435 18.60 9.11 -3.70
C GLU A 435 18.63 7.67 -3.17
N PHE A 436 18.89 6.67 -4.02
CA PHE A 436 19.96 5.68 -3.82
C PHE A 436 20.08 4.70 -5.02
N SER A 437 21.34 4.50 -5.41
CA SER A 437 21.85 3.66 -6.50
C SER A 437 21.15 2.31 -6.73
N THR A 438 20.73 2.05 -7.98
CA THR A 438 20.38 0.71 -8.49
C THR A 438 21.34 0.28 -9.58
N VAL A 439 21.93 -0.91 -9.45
CA VAL A 439 22.72 -1.56 -10.51
C VAL A 439 21.80 -2.49 -11.31
N PRO A 440 21.62 -2.30 -12.63
CA PRO A 440 20.80 -3.20 -13.43
C PRO A 440 21.61 -4.43 -13.89
N LEU A 441 21.24 -5.61 -13.39
CA LEU A 441 21.70 -6.88 -13.97
C LEU A 441 20.69 -7.34 -15.03
N ASN A 442 21.05 -7.16 -16.31
CA ASN A 442 20.24 -7.61 -17.45
C ASN A 442 20.60 -9.06 -17.86
N PRO A 443 19.67 -10.03 -17.86
CA PRO A 443 19.97 -11.44 -18.12
C PRO A 443 19.59 -11.92 -19.53
N ALA A 444 20.11 -11.29 -20.60
CA ALA A 444 19.95 -11.84 -21.97
C ALA A 444 20.92 -11.25 -23.01
N SER A 445 22.08 -11.91 -23.26
CA SER A 445 22.74 -11.97 -24.60
C SER A 445 24.11 -12.67 -24.55
N PHE A 446 24.17 -13.99 -24.67
CA PHE A 446 25.40 -14.71 -25.04
C PHE A 446 25.13 -15.85 -26.02
N TYR A 447 24.87 -15.46 -27.27
CA TYR A 447 25.02 -16.37 -28.42
C TYR A 447 26.31 -16.05 -29.17
N SER A 448 27.21 -17.03 -29.18
CA SER A 448 28.08 -17.41 -30.30
C SER A 448 28.77 -16.34 -31.14
N ARG A 449 30.10 -16.24 -31.03
CA ARG A 449 30.95 -16.10 -32.23
C ARG A 449 32.27 -16.87 -32.12
N LEU A 450 32.51 -17.71 -33.12
CA LEU A 450 33.76 -18.44 -33.35
C LEU A 450 34.85 -17.48 -33.84
N PRO A 451 36.14 -17.76 -33.57
CA PRO A 451 37.24 -17.25 -34.39
C PRO A 451 37.36 -18.08 -35.68
N GLN A 452 37.56 -17.43 -36.82
CA GLN A 452 37.96 -18.05 -38.07
C GLN A 452 39.49 -17.97 -38.23
N ARG A 453 40.09 -19.11 -38.59
CA ARG A 453 41.48 -19.33 -39.05
C ARG A 453 42.60 -18.93 -38.09
#